data_AF-A0A1Z4NF45-F1
#
_entry.id   AF-A0A1Z4NF45-F1
#
_cell.length_a   1.000
_cell.length_b   1.000
_cell.length_c   1.000
_cell.angle_alpha   90.00
_cell.angle_beta   90.00
_cell.angle_gamma   90.00
#
_symmetry.space_group_name_H-M   'P 1'
#
loop_
_entity.id
_entity.type
_entity.pdbx_description
1 polymer ?
#
loop_
_entity_poly.entity_id
_entity_poly.type
_entity_poly.pdbx_seq_one_letter_code
_entity_poly.pdbx_strand_id
1 'polypeptide(L)'
;MGSKEIEEFLTHLAVHENVAASTQNQALHAVLFLYKEVLKQDLDLQVDAVRAKRSKYLPTVLTQDEVILIIHKLSGVHQLSI
;
A
#
# COMPACT_ATOMS: atom_id res chain seq x y z
N MET A 1 13.63 17.39 10.29
CA MET A 1 14.18 16.03 10.43
C MET A 1 15.26 15.85 9.37
N GLY A 2 16.40 15.27 9.71
CA GLY A 2 17.46 14.93 8.76
C GLY A 2 17.24 13.56 8.10
N SER A 3 18.05 13.23 7.09
CA SER A 3 17.96 11.95 6.38
C SER A 3 18.05 10.73 7.31
N LYS A 4 18.89 10.81 8.35
CA LYS A 4 19.05 9.76 9.36
C LYS A 4 17.77 9.51 10.18
N GLU A 5 17.09 10.58 10.60
CA GLU A 5 15.85 10.45 11.38
C GLU A 5 14.71 9.88 10.52
N ILE A 6 14.70 10.19 9.22
CA ILE A 6 13.75 9.60 8.26
C ILE A 6 14.01 8.10 8.10
N GLU A 7 15.29 7.70 8.01
CA GLU A 7 15.67 6.29 7.92
C GLU A 7 15.32 5.50 9.18
N GLU A 8 15.61 6.06 10.37
CA GLU A 8 15.25 5.48 11.66
C GLU A 8 13.74 5.33 11.80
N PHE A 9 12.97 6.36 11.42
CA PHE A 9 11.51 6.32 11.42
C PHE A 9 10.97 5.20 10.51
N LEU A 10 11.47 5.11 9.26
CA LEU A 10 11.02 4.09 8.32
C LEU A 10 11.41 2.69 8.78
N THR A 11 12.59 2.53 9.38
CA THR A 11 13.04 1.26 9.96
C THR A 11 12.21 0.88 11.18
N HIS A 12 11.85 1.84 12.04
CA HIS A 12 10.94 1.62 13.16
C HIS A 12 9.58 1.09 12.69
N LEU A 13 9.00 1.69 11.64
CA LEU A 13 7.76 1.21 11.04
C LEU A 13 7.86 -0.25 10.57
N ALA A 14 8.97 -0.63 9.93
CA ALA A 14 9.16 -1.99 9.42
C ALA A 14 9.44 -3.03 10.52
N VAL A 15 10.26 -2.69 11.52
CA VAL A 15 10.82 -3.65 12.48
C VAL A 15 10.02 -3.70 13.78
N HIS A 16 9.61 -2.55 14.31
CA HIS A 16 8.95 -2.47 15.61
C HIS A 16 7.42 -2.50 15.44
N GLU A 17 6.90 -1.68 14.55
CA GLU A 17 5.46 -1.63 14.26
C GLU A 17 4.99 -2.73 13.29
N ASN A 18 5.93 -3.42 12.62
CA ASN A 18 5.65 -4.52 11.70
C ASN A 18 4.59 -4.18 10.64
N VAL A 19 4.61 -2.94 10.13
CA VAL A 19 3.58 -2.46 9.19
C VAL A 19 3.68 -3.16 7.84
N ALA A 20 2.57 -3.16 7.09
CA ALA A 20 2.57 -3.62 5.70
C ALA A 20 3.51 -2.79 4.82
N ALA A 21 4.08 -3.43 3.78
CA ALA A 21 4.95 -2.74 2.82
C ALA A 21 4.29 -1.51 2.18
N SER A 22 2.99 -1.55 1.89
CA SER A 22 2.24 -0.40 1.37
C SER A 22 2.19 0.76 2.37
N THR A 23 2.01 0.46 3.65
CA THR A 23 1.99 1.47 4.73
C THR A 23 3.35 2.17 4.86
N GLN A 24 4.44 1.41 4.91
CA GLN A 24 5.79 2.01 4.95
C GLN A 24 6.06 2.84 3.69
N ASN A 25 5.63 2.36 2.52
CA ASN A 25 5.80 3.10 1.28
C ASN A 25 5.02 4.42 1.30
N GLN A 26 3.78 4.40 1.82
CA GLN A 26 2.97 5.60 1.96
C GLN A 26 3.62 6.62 2.91
N ALA A 27 4.21 6.16 4.01
CA ALA A 27 4.94 7.02 4.94
C ALA A 27 6.16 7.67 4.28
N LEU A 28 6.97 6.91 3.52
CA LEU A 28 8.10 7.46 2.77
C LEU A 28 7.66 8.55 1.79
N HIS A 29 6.61 8.30 0.99
CA HIS A 29 6.13 9.28 0.02
C HIS A 29 5.51 10.51 0.69
N ALA A 30 4.84 10.34 1.83
CA ALA A 30 4.32 11.47 2.60
C ALA A 30 5.45 12.37 3.11
N VAL A 31 6.54 11.79 3.62
CA VAL A 31 7.72 12.55 4.05
C VAL A 31 8.38 13.24 2.86
N LEU A 32 8.62 12.55 1.75
CA LEU A 32 9.19 13.15 0.55
C LEU A 32 8.34 14.32 0.04
N PHE A 33 7.02 14.15 0.00
CA PHE A 33 6.09 15.20 -0.40
C PHE A 33 6.14 16.40 0.55
N LEU A 34 6.15 16.17 1.86
CA LEU A 34 6.23 17.24 2.85
C LEU A 34 7.46 18.12 2.61
N TYR A 35 8.64 17.53 2.41
CA TYR A 35 9.86 18.33 2.21
C TYR A 35 9.89 19.04 0.87
N LYS A 36 9.59 18.31 -0.21
CA LYS A 36 9.68 18.86 -1.55
C LYS A 36 8.61 19.91 -1.82
N GLU A 37 7.35 19.58 -1.50
CA GLU A 37 6.21 20.37 -1.94
C GLU A 37 5.74 21.39 -0.91
N VAL A 38 5.82 21.07 0.38
CA VAL A 38 5.36 21.97 1.45
C VAL A 38 6.50 22.84 1.96
N LEU A 39 7.63 22.23 2.31
CA LEU A 39 8.78 22.95 2.90
C LEU A 39 9.72 23.55 1.85
N LYS A 40 9.58 23.17 0.58
CA LYS A 40 10.43 23.60 -0.54
C LYS A 40 11.93 23.36 -0.27
N GLN A 41 12.23 22.22 0.35
CA GLN A 41 13.59 21.77 0.67
C GLN A 41 13.90 20.51 -0.12
N ASP A 42 15.04 20.52 -0.81
CA ASP A 42 15.59 19.31 -1.40
C ASP A 42 16.15 18.43 -0.28
N LEU A 43 15.65 17.20 -0.23
CA LEU A 43 16.17 16.15 0.62
C LEU A 43 17.05 15.24 -0.23
N ASP A 44 18.36 15.31 -0.03
CA ASP A 44 19.28 14.34 -0.59
C ASP A 44 19.18 13.04 0.22
N LEU A 45 18.17 12.25 -0.15
CA LEU A 45 17.76 11.05 0.57
C LEU A 45 18.31 9.81 -0.14
N GLN A 46 19.54 9.43 0.22
CA GLN A 46 19.94 8.02 0.12
C GLN A 46 19.37 7.28 1.33
N VAL A 47 18.12 6.82 1.23
CA VAL A 47 17.43 6.11 2.31
C VAL A 47 17.73 4.62 2.21
N ASP A 48 18.65 4.14 3.05
CA ASP A 48 18.94 2.71 3.24
C ASP A 48 18.11 2.10 4.39
N ALA A 49 16.83 2.48 4.47
CA ALA A 49 15.94 1.98 5.51
C ALA A 49 15.58 0.51 5.27
N VAL A 50 15.51 -0.25 6.37
CA VAL A 50 14.99 -1.63 6.36
C VAL A 50 13.57 -1.62 5.79
N ARG A 51 13.33 -2.43 4.77
CA ARG A 51 12.02 -2.48 4.09
C ARG A 51 11.08 -3.48 4.73
N ALA A 52 9.83 -3.07 4.92
CA ALA A 52 8.76 -3.95 5.33
C ALA A 52 8.55 -5.06 4.28
N LYS A 53 8.32 -6.28 4.75
CA LYS A 53 8.17 -7.46 3.88
C LYS A 53 6.92 -7.33 3.02
N ARG A 54 7.06 -7.50 1.71
CA ARG A 54 5.91 -7.59 0.81
C ARG A 54 5.13 -8.87 1.07
N SER A 55 3.83 -8.73 1.33
CA SER A 55 2.93 -9.88 1.36
C SER A 55 2.77 -10.45 -0.06
N LYS A 56 2.73 -11.78 -0.18
CA LYS A 56 2.38 -12.45 -1.43
C LYS A 56 0.86 -12.49 -1.53
N TYR A 57 0.28 -11.76 -2.49
CA TYR A 57 -1.14 -11.85 -2.76
C TYR A 57 -1.43 -13.10 -3.58
N LEU A 58 -2.38 -13.91 -3.12
CA LEU A 58 -2.96 -15.01 -3.88
C LEU A 58 -4.36 -14.54 -4.33
N PRO A 59 -4.63 -14.41 -5.63
CA PRO A 59 -5.96 -14.05 -6.09
C PRO A 59 -6.98 -15.11 -5.65
N THR A 60 -8.09 -14.65 -5.08
CA THR A 60 -9.25 -15.51 -4.82
C THR A 60 -10.22 -15.37 -5.98
N VAL A 61 -10.72 -16.50 -6.47
CA VAL A 61 -11.72 -16.55 -7.54
C VAL A 61 -13.05 -17.03 -6.98
N LEU A 62 -14.14 -16.59 -7.61
CA LEU A 62 -15.48 -17.10 -7.28
C LEU A 62 -15.62 -18.53 -7.77
N THR A 63 -16.29 -19.36 -6.97
CA THR A 63 -16.81 -20.65 -7.38
C THR A 63 -17.99 -20.48 -8.34
N GLN A 64 -18.33 -21.54 -9.08
CA GLN A 64 -19.46 -21.51 -10.02
C GLN A 64 -20.78 -21.13 -9.33
N ASP A 65 -21.02 -21.65 -8.13
CA ASP A 65 -22.24 -21.37 -7.36
C ASP A 65 -22.31 -19.90 -6.90
N GLU A 66 -21.19 -19.32 -6.47
CA GLU A 66 -21.12 -17.89 -6.10
C GLU A 66 -21.40 -16.99 -7.30
N VAL A 67 -20.88 -17.35 -8.49
CA VAL A 67 -21.16 -16.61 -9.73
C VAL A 67 -22.65 -16.64 -10.06
N ILE A 68 -23.28 -17.82 -10.03
CA ILE A 68 -24.72 -17.97 -10.30
C ILE A 68 -25.53 -17.15 -9.31
N LEU A 69 -25.21 -17.23 -8.01
CA LEU A 69 -25.92 -16.50 -6.97
C LEU A 69 -25.81 -14.98 -7.17
N ILE A 70 -24.64 -14.47 -7.52
CA ILE A 70 -24.45 -13.04 -7.81
C ILE A 70 -25.29 -12.63 -9.02
N ILE A 71 -25.23 -13.37 -10.14
CA ILE A 71 -26.00 -13.06 -11.36
C ILE A 71 -27.51 -13.01 -11.08
N HIS A 72 -28.02 -13.94 -10.26
CA HIS A 72 -29.44 -13.95 -9.87
C HIS A 72 -29.87 -12.76 -9.00
N LYS A 73 -28.91 -12.07 -8.35
CA LYS A 73 -29.15 -10.86 -7.57
C LYS A 73 -28.98 -9.56 -8.37
N LEU A 74 -28.42 -9.65 -9.58
CA LEU A 74 -28.37 -8.51 -10.50
C LEU A 74 -29.73 -8.32 -11.18
N SER A 75 -29.99 -7.11 -11.67
CA SER A 75 -31.20 -6.77 -12.42
C SER A 75 -30.85 -5.93 -13.66
N GLY A 76 -31.73 -5.93 -14.66
CA GLY A 76 -31.52 -5.19 -15.91
C GLY A 76 -30.53 -5.86 -16.86
N VAL A 77 -29.91 -5.06 -17.75
CA VAL A 77 -29.10 -5.52 -18.90
C VAL A 77 -27.85 -6.33 -18.49
N HIS A 78 -27.47 -6.28 -17.22
CA HIS A 78 -26.33 -7.03 -16.68
C HIS A 78 -26.66 -8.45 -16.22
N GLN A 79 -27.93 -8.86 -16.32
CA GLN A 79 -28.36 -10.23 -16.07
C GLN A 79 -28.27 -11.04 -17.37
N LEU A 80 -27.06 -11.53 -17.71
CA LEU A 80 -26.88 -12.52 -18.77
C LEU A 80 -27.23 -13.91 -18.22
N SER A 81 -28.52 -14.23 -18.15
CA SER A 81 -28.94 -15.64 -18.01
C SER A 81 -29.04 -16.25 -19.40
N ILE A 82 -28.25 -17.30 -19.66
CA ILE A 82 -28.49 -18.24 -20.76
C ILE A 82 -29.44 -19.31 -20.25
#